data_AF-A0A2N1U1E3-F1
#
_entry.id   AF-A0A2N1U1E3-F1
#
_cell.length_a   1.000
_cell.length_b   1.000
_cell.length_c   1.000
_cell.angle_alpha   90.00
_cell.angle_beta   90.00
_cell.angle_gamma   90.00
#
_symmetry.space_group_name_H-M   'P 1'
#
loop_
_entity.id
_entity.type
_entity.pdbx_description
1 polymer ?
#
loop_
_entity_poly.entity_id
_entity_poly.type
_entity_poly.pdbx_seq_one_letter_code
_entity_poly.pdbx_strand_id
1 'polypeptide(L)'
;MTQDEVKLTREQLEKMNRLHRRELRQIKNMSEAQFQIFRKNFSFGHLENITRAEAHSLLTSMLALNLQLLADLSPISSDPAGHRRFGS
;
A
#
# COMPACT_ATOMS: atom_id res chain seq x y z
N MET A 1 -1.65 -19.68 -21.89
CA MET A 1 -0.96 -18.49 -21.35
C MET A 1 -1.00 -18.62 -19.84
N THR A 2 0.12 -18.98 -19.22
CA THR A 2 0.21 -19.09 -17.76
C THR A 2 0.13 -17.68 -17.18
N GLN A 3 -0.88 -17.43 -16.36
CA GLN A 3 -0.88 -16.28 -15.46
C GLN A 3 0.28 -16.51 -14.50
N ASP A 4 1.43 -15.90 -14.80
CA ASP A 4 2.47 -15.73 -13.80
C ASP A 4 1.89 -14.83 -12.72
N GLU A 5 1.39 -15.43 -11.64
CA GLU A 5 1.02 -14.71 -10.43
C GLU A 5 2.25 -13.94 -9.97
N VAL A 6 2.26 -12.62 -10.21
CA VAL A 6 3.27 -11.73 -9.67
C VAL A 6 3.11 -11.74 -8.15
N LYS A 7 3.84 -12.63 -7.47
CA LYS A 7 3.92 -12.65 -6.02
C LYS A 7 4.64 -11.37 -5.57
N LEU A 8 3.86 -10.41 -5.10
CA LEU A 8 4.39 -9.20 -4.48
C LEU A 8 5.19 -9.58 -3.24
N THR A 9 6.47 -9.20 -3.20
CA THR A 9 7.31 -9.43 -2.03
C THR A 9 6.99 -8.40 -0.94
N ARG A 10 7.30 -8.74 0.32
CA ARG A 10 7.21 -7.80 1.45
C ARG A 10 7.93 -6.48 1.18
N GLU A 11 9.15 -6.56 0.66
CA GLU A 11 9.97 -5.39 0.32
C GLU A 11 9.32 -4.50 -0.74
N GLN A 12 8.67 -5.10 -1.75
CA GLN A 12 7.93 -4.36 -2.77
C GLN A 12 6.73 -3.63 -2.16
N LEU A 13 5.95 -4.29 -1.30
CA LEU A 13 4.82 -3.67 -0.60
C LEU A 13 5.28 -2.52 0.32
N GLU A 14 6.37 -2.69 1.06
CA GLU A 14 6.94 -1.64 1.91
C GLU A 14 7.41 -0.43 1.08
N LYS A 15 8.08 -0.69 -0.06
CA LYS A 15 8.51 0.36 -1.00
C LYS A 15 7.31 1.13 -1.57
N MET A 16 6.26 0.42 -2.00
CA MET A 16 5.02 1.03 -2.48
C MET A 16 4.35 1.86 -1.38
N ASN A 17 4.27 1.35 -0.15
CA ASN A 17 3.68 2.08 0.97
C ASN A 17 4.43 3.38 1.29
N ARG A 18 5.75 3.36 1.24
CA ARG A 18 6.57 4.57 1.41
C ARG A 18 6.30 5.59 0.31
N LEU A 19 6.16 5.13 -0.94
CA LEU A 19 5.83 5.98 -2.09
C LEU A 19 4.44 6.62 -1.93
N HIS A 20 3.40 5.82 -1.71
CA HIS A 20 2.03 6.29 -1.56
C HIS A 20 1.87 7.29 -0.41
N ARG A 21 2.55 7.08 0.73
CA ARG A 21 2.57 8.04 1.86
C ARG A 21 3.22 9.38 1.48
N ARG A 22 4.23 9.37 0.60
CA ARG A 22 4.83 10.60 0.09
C ARG A 22 3.86 11.33 -0.83
N GLU A 23 3.23 10.62 -1.75
CA GLU A 23 2.27 11.19 -2.70
C GLU A 23 1.05 11.76 -1.97
N LEU A 24 0.48 11.06 -0.99
CA LEU A 24 -0.63 11.58 -0.16
C LEU A 24 -0.28 12.91 0.50
N ARG A 25 0.92 13.04 1.08
CA ARG A 25 1.38 14.28 1.70
C ARG A 25 1.54 15.42 0.70
N GLN A 26 1.98 15.10 -0.52
CA GLN A 26 2.12 16.07 -1.60
C GLN A 26 0.75 16.59 -2.05
N ILE A 27 -0.18 15.70 -2.37
CA ILE A 27 -1.51 16.06 -2.89
C ILE A 27 -2.35 16.84 -1.87
N LYS A 28 -2.21 16.52 -0.58
CA LYS A 28 -2.97 17.18 0.49
C LYS A 28 -2.80 18.70 0.46
N ASN A 29 -1.62 19.18 0.08
CA ASN A 29 -1.27 20.59 0.03
C ASN A 29 -1.32 21.20 -1.37
N MET A 30 -1.73 20.42 -2.39
CA MET A 30 -1.83 20.88 -3.77
C MET A 30 -3.24 21.40 -4.07
N SER A 31 -3.31 22.43 -4.92
CA SER A 31 -4.55 22.80 -5.60
C SER A 31 -4.91 21.81 -6.70
N GLU A 32 -6.14 21.85 -7.19
CA GLU A 32 -6.57 21.00 -8.32
C GLU A 32 -5.69 21.25 -9.56
N ALA A 33 -5.41 22.50 -9.91
CA ALA A 33 -4.57 22.85 -11.05
C ALA A 33 -3.13 22.29 -10.91
N GLN A 34 -2.56 22.36 -9.71
CA GLN A 34 -1.24 21.76 -9.43
C GLN A 34 -1.29 20.23 -9.55
N PHE A 35 -2.35 19.61 -9.05
CA PHE A 35 -2.57 18.19 -9.17
C PHE A 35 -2.69 17.75 -10.64
N GLN A 36 -3.40 18.48 -11.49
CA GLN A 36 -3.54 18.17 -12.92
C GLN A 36 -2.21 18.18 -13.69
N ILE A 37 -1.21 18.93 -13.21
CA ILE A 37 0.17 18.89 -13.74
C ILE A 37 0.92 17.70 -13.12
N PHE A 38 0.79 17.51 -11.81
CA PHE A 38 1.45 16.43 -11.06
C PHE A 38 1.02 15.03 -11.49
N ARG A 39 -0.24 14.83 -11.89
CA ARG A 39 -0.80 13.51 -12.22
C ARG A 39 -0.06 12.75 -13.32
N LYS A 40 0.74 13.44 -14.15
CA LYS A 40 1.60 12.80 -15.16
C LYS A 40 2.76 12.00 -14.55
N ASN A 41 3.17 12.37 -13.33
CA ASN A 41 4.29 11.77 -12.60
C ASN A 41 3.83 10.85 -11.47
N PHE A 42 2.55 10.51 -11.44
CA PHE A 42 1.94 9.74 -10.38
C PHE A 42 2.31 8.26 -10.48
N SER A 43 2.45 7.58 -9.34
CA SER A 43 2.77 6.15 -9.28
C SER A 43 1.80 5.24 -10.04
N PHE A 44 0.57 5.69 -10.28
CA PHE A 44 -0.47 4.95 -11.01
C PHE A 44 -0.43 5.10 -12.53
N GLY A 45 0.51 5.88 -13.06
CA GLY A 45 0.56 6.20 -14.48
C GLY A 45 -0.50 7.23 -14.89
N HIS A 46 -0.80 7.29 -16.19
CA HIS A 46 -1.72 8.28 -16.74
C HIS A 46 -3.17 7.91 -16.43
N LEU A 47 -3.74 8.51 -15.39
CA LEU A 47 -5.17 8.44 -15.08
C LEU A 47 -5.88 9.62 -15.75
N GLU A 48 -6.71 9.33 -16.75
CA GLU A 48 -7.53 10.34 -17.42
C GLU A 48 -8.64 10.85 -16.49
N ASN A 49 -8.84 12.17 -16.47
CA ASN A 49 -9.96 12.85 -15.83
C ASN A 49 -10.16 12.58 -14.32
N ILE A 50 -9.14 12.11 -13.61
CA ILE A 50 -9.21 11.97 -12.15
C ILE A 50 -9.06 13.34 -11.47
N THR A 51 -9.89 13.59 -10.47
CA THR A 51 -9.78 14.76 -9.58
C THR A 51 -8.75 14.51 -8.47
N ARG A 52 -8.26 15.57 -7.85
CA ARG A 52 -7.38 15.47 -6.67
C ARG A 52 -8.00 14.64 -5.54
N ALA A 53 -9.31 14.77 -5.33
CA ALA A 53 -10.04 14.06 -4.28
C ALA A 53 -10.12 12.55 -4.58
N GLU A 54 -10.43 12.18 -5.82
CA GLU A 54 -10.47 10.77 -6.24
C GLU A 54 -9.08 10.13 -6.18
N ALA A 55 -8.03 10.85 -6.59
CA ALA A 55 -6.66 10.38 -6.49
C ALA A 55 -6.22 10.16 -5.04
N HIS A 56 -6.63 11.05 -4.13
CA HIS A 56 -6.41 10.88 -2.70
C HIS A 56 -7.13 9.63 -2.16
N SER A 57 -8.39 9.42 -2.54
CA SER A 57 -9.16 8.24 -2.14
C SER A 57 -8.53 6.95 -2.68
N LEU A 58 -8.13 6.92 -3.95
CA LEU A 58 -7.46 5.78 -4.57
C LEU A 58 -6.16 5.42 -3.84
N LEU A 59 -5.29 6.40 -3.58
CA LEU A 59 -4.07 6.21 -2.80
C LEU A 59 -4.33 5.65 -1.41
N THR A 60 -5.36 6.17 -0.75
CA THR A 60 -5.74 5.74 0.59
C THR A 60 -6.14 4.27 0.57
N SER A 61 -6.98 3.88 -0.38
CA SER A 61 -7.44 2.50 -0.56
C SER A 61 -6.27 1.55 -0.89
N MET A 62 -5.36 1.95 -1.78
CA MET A 62 -4.19 1.13 -2.13
C MET A 62 -3.21 0.99 -0.97
N LEU A 63 -3.01 2.05 -0.18
CA LEU A 63 -2.20 1.98 1.03
C LEU A 63 -2.83 1.05 2.06
N ALA A 64 -4.14 1.11 2.27
CA ALA A 64 -4.86 0.23 3.19
C ALA A 64 -4.74 -1.24 2.76
N LEU A 65 -4.95 -1.54 1.47
CA LEU A 65 -4.79 -2.88 0.91
C LEU A 65 -3.36 -3.40 1.14
N ASN A 66 -2.35 -2.61 0.81
CA ASN A 66 -0.96 -3.03 0.98
C ASN A 66 -0.59 -3.27 2.44
N LEU A 67 -1.14 -2.48 3.38
CA LEU A 67 -0.93 -2.71 4.80
C LEU A 67 -1.59 -4.00 5.27
N GLN A 68 -2.79 -4.33 4.76
CA GLN A 68 -3.44 -5.62 5.02
C GLN A 68 -2.60 -6.78 4.49
N LEU A 69 -2.14 -6.69 3.23
CA LEU A 69 -1.27 -7.71 2.64
C LEU A 69 0.03 -7.91 3.43
N LEU A 70 0.62 -6.84 3.97
CA LEU A 70 1.80 -6.95 4.85
C LEU A 70 1.50 -7.64 6.19
N ALA A 71 0.30 -7.42 6.74
CA ALA A 71 -0.15 -8.10 7.95
C ALA A 71 -0.36 -9.59 7.68
N ASP A 72 -0.98 -9.94 6.56
CA ASP A 72 -1.23 -11.32 6.15
C ASP A 72 0.07 -12.08 5.80
N LEU A 73 1.09 -11.36 5.32
CA LEU A 73 2.44 -11.89 5.06
C LEU A 73 3.29 -12.04 6.33
N SER A 74 2.90 -11.43 7.45
CA SER A 74 3.60 -11.71 8.70
C SER A 74 3.32 -13.17 9.07
N PRO A 75 4.35 -13.98 9.39
CA PRO A 75 4.10 -15.32 9.85
C PRO A 75 3.16 -15.21 11.05
N ILE A 76 2.01 -15.89 10.97
CA ILE A 76 1.18 -16.16 12.14
C ILE A 76 2.17 -16.64 13.18
N SER A 77 2.31 -15.89 14.28
CA SER A 77 3.05 -16.36 15.44
C SER A 77 2.29 -17.58 15.94
N SER A 78 2.63 -18.74 15.38
CA SER A 78 2.35 -20.03 15.95
C SER A 78 3.27 -20.13 17.16
N ASP A 79 2.80 -19.59 18.28
CA ASP A 79 3.29 -19.99 19.58
C ASP A 79 2.31 -21.01 20.18
N PRO A 80 2.50 -22.33 19.94
CA PRO A 80 1.84 -23.37 20.70
C PRO A 80 2.77 -23.93 21.80
N ALA A 81 3.67 -23.14 22.39
CA ALA A 81 4.64 -23.65 23.37
C ALA A 81 4.52 -23.01 24.76
N GLY A 82 3.30 -22.72 25.20
CA GLY A 82 2.96 -22.57 26.61
C GLY A 82 2.81 -23.91 27.34
N HIS A 83 3.69 -24.89 27.12
CA HIS A 83 3.69 -26.13 27.89
C HIS A 83 4.35 -25.89 29.25
N ARG A 84 3.60 -25.27 30.17
CA ARG A 84 3.91 -25.29 31.61
C ARG A 84 3.80 -26.73 32.10
N ARG A 85 4.91 -27.48 32.12
CA ARG A 85 5.02 -28.64 33.01
C ARG A 85 5.41 -28.16 34.40
N PHE A 86 4.39 -27.89 35.21
CA PHE A 86 4.54 -27.92 36.67
C PHE A 86 4.46 -29.37 37.13
N GLY A 87 5.51 -29.80 37.84
CA GLY A 87 5.44 -30.62 39.05
C GLY A 87 4.91 -32.05 38.94
N SER A 88 5.77 -33.02 39.23
CA SER A 88 5.66 -33.87 40.43
C SER A 88 7.04 -34.43 40.76
#